data_AF-A0A2T7THB7-F1
#
_entry.id   AF-A0A2T7THB7-F1
#
_cell.length_a   1.000
_cell.length_b   1.000
_cell.length_c   1.000
_cell.angle_alpha   90.00
_cell.angle_beta   90.00
_cell.angle_gamma   90.00
#
_symmetry.space_group_name_H-M   'P 1'
#
loop_
_entity.id
_entity.type
_entity.pdbx_description
1 polymer ?
#
loop_
_entity_poly.entity_id
_entity_poly.type
_entity_poly.pdbx_seq_one_letter_code
_entity_poly.pdbx_strand_id
1 'polypeptide(L)'
;MDRIENLIRGLDPVRAEGRANGAADSQPASEADEDAGVFSDDRPVVVPLARRRTVVLVLAGAAAAAAVAGAIVVGSSMGVQGPLPAGTTDPEPAPKPTTVGEGTADPAPEPTAVPTGPPADVGCQPQDVDRLMEQGSDFASYTPWTTNPQYYPVIGCTDEWMSMELTEEGYAVEGKDGGNAWFYIAQRVNGQWVIDLDTYGAILRWEFLMEDPNGTPQELMDQRFIEAGIPVELREELVGAGPTADELVRGLDAPELGLSYRIPLGWGIVDVADGYNLVDTTGNVVSTLMRSRESGIGGACSEPPVPWREVRSVPVSIDTPSGPVSARFAVRVFEGKQLVGASGLVLSTDPTSGEGCMVYNAISTPAVGLLSLTSEFRLSPHEEGNGTVFESIADAEAYAGSAEFDALAGIADSIIITD
;
A
#
# COMPACT_ATOMS: atom_id res chain seq x y z
N MET A 1 15.82 16.98 48.88
CA MET A 1 16.52 15.68 48.71
C MET A 1 16.05 15.17 47.37
N ASP A 2 16.82 15.46 46.32
CA ASP A 2 16.38 15.31 44.93
C ASP A 2 17.29 14.34 44.16
N ARG A 3 16.64 13.39 43.49
CA ARG A 3 17.19 12.16 42.90
C ARG A 3 17.96 12.35 41.59
N ILE A 4 18.40 13.57 41.28
CA ILE A 4 19.12 13.89 40.03
C ILE A 4 20.65 14.01 40.25
N GLU A 5 21.11 14.20 41.49
CA GLU A 5 22.55 14.38 41.80
C GLU A 5 23.39 13.09 41.87
N ASN A 6 22.79 11.89 41.80
CA ASN A 6 23.53 10.62 41.92
C ASN A 6 23.80 9.88 40.61
N LEU A 7 23.51 10.46 39.43
CA LEU A 7 23.86 9.85 38.14
C LEU A 7 24.99 10.56 37.37
N ILE A 8 25.54 11.67 37.89
CA ILE A 8 26.63 12.44 37.25
C ILE A 8 27.91 12.33 38.09
N ARG A 9 28.28 11.10 38.47
CA ARG A 9 29.56 10.81 39.18
C ARG A 9 30.29 9.56 38.66
N GLY A 10 30.03 9.18 37.40
CA GLY A 10 30.60 7.95 36.82
C GLY A 10 31.26 8.08 35.45
N LEU A 11 31.58 9.29 34.98
CA LEU A 11 32.25 9.54 33.69
C LEU A 11 33.10 10.82 33.91
N ASP A 12 34.42 10.93 33.78
CA ASP A 12 35.52 10.25 33.06
C ASP A 12 36.84 10.87 33.66
N PRO A 13 38.08 10.83 33.12
CA PRO A 13 38.88 9.84 32.35
C PRO A 13 40.31 9.62 32.91
N VAL A 14 40.94 8.45 32.72
CA VAL A 14 42.43 8.36 32.55
C VAL A 14 42.85 7.14 31.71
N ARG A 15 43.18 7.38 30.44
CA ARG A 15 44.46 7.08 29.76
C ARG A 15 45.29 5.85 30.21
N ALA A 16 45.50 4.90 29.29
CA ALA A 16 46.78 4.17 29.16
C ALA A 16 46.95 3.58 27.74
N GLU A 17 47.66 4.30 26.87
CA GLU A 17 48.43 3.69 25.78
C GLU A 17 49.72 3.09 26.37
N GLY A 18 50.24 1.98 25.84
CA GLY A 18 51.63 1.61 26.09
C GLY A 18 52.05 0.14 25.92
N ARG A 19 52.18 -0.28 24.66
CA ARG A 19 53.22 -1.17 24.10
C ARG A 19 54.06 -2.09 25.02
N ALA A 20 54.03 -3.37 24.63
CA ALA A 20 55.17 -4.19 24.14
C ALA A 20 55.97 -5.13 25.07
N ASN A 21 56.33 -6.27 24.43
CA ASN A 21 57.39 -7.28 24.71
C ASN A 21 56.91 -8.49 25.54
N GLY A 22 56.68 -9.65 24.91
CA GLY A 22 57.69 -10.61 24.40
C GLY A 22 57.55 -11.90 25.25
N ALA A 23 57.91 -13.12 24.90
CA ALA A 23 58.34 -13.87 23.73
C ALA A 23 58.31 -15.35 24.17
N ALA A 24 58.07 -16.29 23.24
CA ALA A 24 58.25 -17.75 23.35
C ALA A 24 57.33 -18.47 24.38
N ASP A 25 56.86 -19.71 24.22
CA ASP A 25 57.30 -20.83 23.39
C ASP A 25 56.23 -21.95 23.48
N SER A 26 56.29 -22.92 22.56
CA SER A 26 55.81 -24.34 22.71
C SER A 26 54.31 -24.70 22.60
N GLN A 27 53.92 -25.28 21.46
CA GLN A 27 53.06 -26.48 21.39
C GLN A 27 53.87 -27.72 21.86
N PRO A 28 53.29 -28.89 22.26
CA PRO A 28 52.18 -29.55 21.55
C PRO A 28 51.22 -30.49 22.35
N ALA A 29 50.19 -30.94 21.63
CA ALA A 29 49.59 -32.29 21.61
C ALA A 29 48.66 -32.83 22.72
N SER A 30 47.69 -33.59 22.18
CA SER A 30 47.03 -34.84 22.63
C SER A 30 45.81 -34.81 23.57
N GLU A 31 44.76 -35.45 23.03
CA GLU A 31 43.80 -36.39 23.66
C GLU A 31 42.77 -35.79 24.62
N ALA A 32 41.49 -35.74 24.22
CA ALA A 32 40.50 -36.81 24.33
C ALA A 32 40.19 -37.16 25.79
N ASP A 33 39.08 -36.66 26.32
CA ASP A 33 38.15 -37.50 27.06
C ASP A 33 36.78 -36.84 27.23
N GLU A 34 35.78 -37.71 27.13
CA GLU A 34 34.37 -37.48 27.36
C GLU A 34 34.12 -37.14 28.83
N ASP A 35 33.32 -36.12 29.12
CA ASP A 35 32.53 -36.14 30.35
C ASP A 35 31.21 -35.40 30.20
N ALA A 36 30.14 -36.15 30.43
CA ALA A 36 28.77 -35.70 30.44
C ALA A 36 28.52 -34.90 31.73
N GLY A 37 28.62 -33.58 31.64
CA GLY A 37 28.26 -32.64 32.70
C GLY A 37 26.93 -31.96 32.42
N VAL A 38 25.89 -32.44 33.12
CA VAL A 38 24.56 -31.84 33.31
C VAL A 38 24.57 -30.30 33.23
N PHE A 39 23.93 -29.73 32.20
CA PHE A 39 23.64 -28.30 32.17
C PHE A 39 22.25 -28.02 32.77
N SER A 40 22.29 -27.19 33.80
CA SER A 40 21.17 -26.58 34.51
C SER A 40 20.18 -25.90 33.55
N ASP A 41 18.90 -26.14 33.79
CA ASP A 41 17.75 -25.55 33.11
C ASP A 41 17.46 -24.13 33.66
N ASP A 42 18.48 -23.26 33.70
CA ASP A 42 18.34 -21.87 34.15
C ASP A 42 18.13 -20.95 32.93
N ARG A 43 16.88 -20.92 32.46
CA ARG A 43 16.43 -19.86 31.56
C ARG A 43 16.52 -18.52 32.31
N PRO A 44 17.19 -17.48 31.78
CA PRO A 44 17.09 -16.16 32.38
C PRO A 44 15.64 -15.69 32.30
N VAL A 45 14.99 -15.55 33.46
CA VAL A 45 13.70 -14.88 33.60
C VAL A 45 13.90 -13.43 33.21
N VAL A 46 13.57 -13.11 31.96
CA VAL A 46 13.51 -11.72 31.49
C VAL A 46 12.26 -11.10 32.11
N VAL A 47 12.45 -10.26 33.13
CA VAL A 47 11.38 -9.41 33.65
C VAL A 47 11.12 -8.33 32.60
N PRO A 48 9.94 -8.26 31.97
CA PRO A 48 9.67 -7.20 31.02
C PRO A 48 9.59 -5.86 31.77
N LEU A 49 10.51 -4.96 31.43
CA LEU A 49 10.37 -3.54 31.76
C LEU A 49 9.07 -3.04 31.13
N ALA A 50 8.08 -2.79 32.00
CA ALA A 50 6.79 -2.23 31.65
C ALA A 50 6.96 -0.85 31.00
N ARG A 51 7.08 -0.83 29.67
CA ARG A 51 6.90 0.38 28.86
C ARG A 51 5.39 0.62 28.82
N ARG A 52 4.92 1.64 29.54
CA ARG A 52 3.53 2.11 29.47
C ARG A 52 3.20 2.45 28.01
N ARG A 53 2.55 1.53 27.31
CA ARG A 53 1.80 1.80 26.09
C ARG A 53 0.39 2.12 26.52
N THR A 54 -0.05 3.34 26.23
CA THR A 54 -1.45 3.74 26.32
C THR A 54 -2.22 2.86 25.34
N VAL A 55 -3.00 1.93 25.86
CA VAL A 55 -3.90 1.08 25.08
C VAL A 55 -5.10 1.94 24.70
N VAL A 56 -5.23 2.28 23.42
CA VAL A 56 -6.50 2.74 22.86
C VAL A 56 -7.36 1.49 22.69
N LEU A 57 -8.38 1.36 23.53
CA LEU A 57 -9.45 0.38 23.43
C LEU A 57 -10.31 0.74 22.21
N VAL A 58 -10.15 0.04 21.10
CA VAL A 58 -11.15 0.03 20.03
C VAL A 58 -12.26 -0.91 20.48
N LEU A 59 -13.39 -0.32 20.88
CA LEU A 59 -14.63 -1.04 21.16
C LEU A 59 -15.17 -1.61 19.85
N ALA A 60 -15.22 -2.94 19.78
CA ALA A 60 -15.90 -3.67 18.71
C ALA A 60 -17.40 -3.36 18.73
N GLY A 61 -17.88 -2.62 17.73
CA GLY A 61 -19.30 -2.47 17.43
C GLY A 61 -19.72 -3.54 16.43
N ALA A 62 -20.51 -4.51 16.89
CA ALA A 62 -21.16 -5.49 16.02
C ALA A 62 -22.29 -4.83 15.23
N ALA A 63 -22.34 -5.05 13.91
CA ALA A 63 -23.54 -4.81 13.10
C ALA A 63 -23.66 -5.90 12.01
N ALA A 64 -24.90 -6.35 11.80
CA ALA A 64 -25.26 -7.64 11.26
C ALA A 64 -25.25 -7.71 9.72
N ALA A 65 -24.80 -8.86 9.19
CA ALA A 65 -24.91 -9.18 7.77
C ALA A 65 -26.37 -9.49 7.39
N ALA A 66 -26.94 -8.69 6.49
CA ALA A 66 -28.17 -9.01 5.77
C ALA A 66 -27.81 -9.53 4.37
N ALA A 67 -28.00 -10.83 4.13
CA ALA A 67 -27.82 -11.43 2.82
C ALA A 67 -28.98 -11.03 1.89
N VAL A 68 -28.66 -10.37 0.77
CA VAL A 68 -29.60 -10.18 -0.34
C VAL A 68 -29.13 -11.02 -1.52
N ALA A 69 -29.87 -12.11 -1.77
CA ALA A 69 -29.79 -12.87 -3.01
C ALA A 69 -30.62 -12.16 -4.09
N GLY A 70 -29.99 -11.80 -5.22
CA GLY A 70 -30.64 -11.18 -6.38
C GLY A 70 -30.23 -11.88 -7.67
N ALA A 71 -31.17 -12.58 -8.28
CA ALA A 71 -31.00 -13.48 -9.42
C ALA A 71 -30.68 -12.75 -10.75
N ILE A 72 -29.79 -13.36 -11.53
CA ILE A 72 -29.53 -13.04 -12.94
C ILE A 72 -30.72 -13.50 -13.79
N VAL A 73 -31.32 -12.61 -14.57
CA VAL A 73 -32.17 -12.97 -15.72
C VAL A 73 -31.54 -12.42 -16.98
N VAL A 74 -30.99 -13.33 -17.78
CA VAL A 74 -30.65 -13.14 -19.20
C VAL A 74 -31.91 -13.40 -20.02
N GLY A 75 -32.23 -12.52 -20.96
CA GLY A 75 -33.32 -12.74 -21.92
C GLY A 75 -33.14 -11.91 -23.19
N SER A 76 -32.75 -12.58 -24.26
CA SER A 76 -32.33 -12.05 -25.55
C SER A 76 -33.47 -11.58 -26.48
N SER A 77 -33.11 -10.61 -27.32
CA SER A 77 -33.60 -10.25 -28.67
C SER A 77 -34.67 -11.09 -29.38
N MET A 78 -35.66 -10.43 -29.98
CA MET A 78 -36.15 -10.67 -31.37
C MET A 78 -36.74 -9.38 -31.95
N GLY A 79 -36.34 -8.99 -33.17
CA GLY A 79 -36.88 -7.85 -33.92
C GLY A 79 -38.05 -8.19 -34.84
N VAL A 80 -38.63 -7.17 -35.50
CA VAL A 80 -39.11 -7.13 -36.92
C VAL A 80 -39.90 -5.82 -37.22
N GLN A 81 -39.39 -5.08 -38.21
CA GLN A 81 -40.00 -4.25 -39.29
C GLN A 81 -41.00 -3.07 -39.02
N GLY A 82 -40.70 -1.93 -39.67
CA GLY A 82 -41.46 -0.66 -39.70
C GLY A 82 -42.71 -0.63 -40.62
N PRO A 83 -43.25 0.56 -41.00
CA PRO A 83 -42.55 1.53 -41.87
C PRO A 83 -42.72 3.04 -41.55
N LEU A 84 -41.85 3.86 -42.16
CA LEU A 84 -41.89 5.34 -42.35
C LEU A 84 -42.70 5.69 -43.64
N PRO A 85 -43.18 6.94 -43.90
CA PRO A 85 -42.39 8.19 -44.07
C PRO A 85 -43.15 9.47 -43.60
N ALA A 86 -42.74 10.75 -43.71
CA ALA A 86 -41.78 11.50 -44.53
C ALA A 86 -41.54 12.89 -43.87
N GLY A 87 -40.46 13.61 -44.25
CA GLY A 87 -40.38 15.07 -44.09
C GLY A 87 -38.98 15.67 -43.89
N THR A 88 -38.23 15.83 -44.98
CA THR A 88 -37.04 16.71 -45.18
C THR A 88 -37.36 18.18 -44.86
N THR A 89 -36.45 19.03 -44.35
CA THR A 89 -35.33 19.67 -45.08
C THR A 89 -34.27 20.35 -44.16
N ASP A 90 -33.05 20.42 -44.70
CA ASP A 90 -31.75 20.93 -44.21
C ASP A 90 -31.57 22.49 -44.37
N PRO A 91 -30.40 23.14 -44.10
CA PRO A 91 -30.31 24.39 -43.31
C PRO A 91 -29.56 25.60 -43.98
N GLU A 92 -29.22 26.62 -43.16
CA GLU A 92 -28.15 27.66 -43.31
C GLU A 92 -28.53 29.00 -44.03
N PRO A 93 -27.89 30.21 -43.86
CA PRO A 93 -26.61 30.62 -43.20
C PRO A 93 -26.60 31.82 -42.22
N ALA A 94 -25.45 31.96 -41.55
CA ALA A 94 -24.97 33.11 -40.77
C ALA A 94 -24.55 34.34 -41.62
N PRO A 95 -24.37 35.51 -40.98
CA PRO A 95 -23.31 36.44 -41.38
C PRO A 95 -22.45 36.97 -40.21
N LYS A 96 -21.24 37.44 -40.57
CA LYS A 96 -20.19 38.06 -39.73
C LYS A 96 -19.96 39.53 -40.23
N PRO A 97 -19.01 40.34 -39.68
CA PRO A 97 -19.22 41.42 -38.69
C PRO A 97 -18.81 42.85 -39.16
N THR A 98 -19.22 43.94 -38.45
CA THR A 98 -18.57 45.29 -38.52
C THR A 98 -18.79 46.18 -37.27
N THR A 99 -17.68 46.45 -36.54
CA THR A 99 -17.08 47.70 -36.00
C THR A 99 -17.86 48.90 -35.35
N VAL A 100 -17.52 49.16 -34.07
CA VAL A 100 -17.22 50.41 -33.28
C VAL A 100 -18.12 51.67 -33.31
N GLY A 101 -18.50 52.14 -32.10
CA GLY A 101 -18.87 53.53 -31.77
C GLY A 101 -18.89 53.79 -30.25
N GLU A 102 -18.20 54.85 -29.83
CA GLU A 102 -17.86 55.30 -28.46
C GLU A 102 -18.87 56.35 -27.92
N GLY A 103 -19.14 56.42 -26.60
CA GLY A 103 -19.67 57.63 -25.96
C GLY A 103 -20.70 57.52 -24.80
N THR A 104 -20.19 57.57 -23.56
CA THR A 104 -20.55 58.49 -22.44
C THR A 104 -21.94 58.51 -21.74
N ALA A 105 -21.87 58.24 -20.41
CA ALA A 105 -22.59 58.79 -19.23
C ALA A 105 -23.94 58.21 -18.70
N ASP A 106 -23.95 58.08 -17.37
CA ASP A 106 -24.86 57.52 -16.35
C ASP A 106 -25.64 58.66 -15.60
N PRO A 107 -26.53 58.49 -14.58
CA PRO A 107 -27.46 57.41 -14.14
C PRO A 107 -28.93 57.85 -13.89
N ALA A 108 -29.83 56.87 -13.69
CA ALA A 108 -30.96 56.78 -12.72
C ALA A 108 -31.96 55.69 -13.19
N PRO A 109 -32.52 54.78 -12.34
CA PRO A 109 -33.25 55.12 -11.11
C PRO A 109 -33.16 54.08 -9.94
N GLU A 110 -33.65 54.43 -8.74
CA GLU A 110 -34.15 53.43 -7.76
C GLU A 110 -35.53 52.93 -8.21
N PRO A 111 -35.86 51.63 -8.01
CA PRO A 111 -36.73 51.29 -6.89
C PRO A 111 -36.53 49.90 -6.25
N THR A 112 -36.97 49.81 -5.00
CA THR A 112 -37.23 48.64 -4.17
C THR A 112 -37.89 47.46 -4.91
N ALA A 113 -37.25 46.28 -4.84
CA ALA A 113 -37.92 44.98 -4.87
C ALA A 113 -37.04 43.89 -4.22
N VAL A 114 -37.53 43.30 -3.13
CA VAL A 114 -37.20 41.92 -2.71
C VAL A 114 -38.42 41.11 -3.16
N PRO A 115 -38.24 40.08 -4.01
CA PRO A 115 -37.84 38.77 -3.53
C PRO A 115 -36.78 38.15 -4.42
N THR A 116 -35.53 38.21 -3.98
CA THR A 116 -34.47 37.40 -4.60
C THR A 116 -34.61 36.00 -4.02
N GLY A 117 -34.85 35.02 -4.88
CA GLY A 117 -34.58 33.62 -4.57
C GLY A 117 -33.13 33.43 -4.11
N PRO A 118 -32.73 32.21 -3.70
CA PRO A 118 -31.38 31.96 -3.20
C PRO A 118 -30.34 32.54 -4.17
N PRO A 119 -29.32 33.26 -3.68
CA PRO A 119 -28.36 33.93 -4.56
C PRO A 119 -27.74 32.91 -5.51
N ALA A 120 -27.80 33.20 -6.81
CA ALA A 120 -27.24 32.37 -7.87
C ALA A 120 -25.72 32.55 -8.04
N ASP A 121 -24.99 32.77 -6.94
CA ASP A 121 -23.52 32.97 -6.95
C ASP A 121 -22.80 32.22 -5.82
N VAL A 122 -23.49 31.23 -5.22
CA VAL A 122 -23.01 30.42 -4.07
C VAL A 122 -22.26 29.19 -4.60
N GLY A 123 -20.97 29.38 -4.93
CA GLY A 123 -20.04 28.26 -5.10
C GLY A 123 -19.77 27.53 -3.78
N CYS A 124 -18.84 26.56 -3.78
CA CYS A 124 -18.41 25.91 -2.55
C CYS A 124 -17.63 26.90 -1.67
N GLN A 125 -18.19 27.23 -0.52
CA GLN A 125 -17.66 28.17 0.43
C GLN A 125 -17.90 27.64 1.85
N PRO A 126 -16.87 27.52 2.70
CA PRO A 126 -17.02 26.96 4.04
C PRO A 126 -17.99 27.75 4.92
N GLN A 127 -18.07 29.07 4.71
CA GLN A 127 -18.98 29.95 5.45
C GLN A 127 -20.46 29.73 5.13
N ASP A 128 -20.78 29.05 4.01
CA ASP A 128 -22.16 28.82 3.55
C ASP A 128 -22.73 27.47 4.04
N VAL A 129 -21.97 26.71 4.83
CA VAL A 129 -22.43 25.49 5.49
C VAL A 129 -23.38 25.82 6.62
N ASP A 130 -24.65 25.46 6.46
CA ASP A 130 -25.69 25.65 7.45
C ASP A 130 -25.69 24.51 8.49
N ARG A 131 -26.03 24.86 9.73
CA ARG A 131 -26.08 23.96 10.88
C ARG A 131 -27.49 23.40 11.07
N LEU A 132 -27.79 22.22 10.56
CA LEU A 132 -28.95 21.43 10.98
C LEU A 132 -28.57 19.94 10.75
N MET A 133 -28.32 19.13 11.77
CA MET A 133 -29.39 18.64 12.66
C MET A 133 -29.15 18.90 14.15
N GLU A 134 -30.03 19.70 14.75
CA GLU A 134 -30.35 19.55 16.17
C GLU A 134 -31.14 18.25 16.35
N GLN A 135 -30.56 17.23 16.99
CA GLN A 135 -31.21 16.52 18.11
C GLN A 135 -30.17 16.04 19.14
N GLY A 136 -29.80 16.94 20.06
CA GLY A 136 -29.52 16.54 21.44
C GLY A 136 -28.07 16.24 21.86
N SER A 137 -27.04 16.60 21.09
CA SER A 137 -25.66 16.52 21.59
C SER A 137 -25.13 17.89 22.01
N ASP A 138 -24.48 17.96 23.19
CA ASP A 138 -23.79 19.15 23.71
C ASP A 138 -22.62 19.64 22.81
N PHE A 139 -22.42 19.00 21.66
CA PHE A 139 -21.53 19.43 20.57
C PHE A 139 -22.13 20.52 19.67
N ALA A 140 -23.41 20.86 19.83
CA ALA A 140 -24.18 21.76 18.96
C ALA A 140 -23.84 23.27 19.08
N SER A 141 -22.69 23.69 19.59
CA SER A 141 -22.20 25.10 19.53
C SER A 141 -20.69 25.08 19.35
N TYR A 142 -20.00 25.46 18.29
CA TYR A 142 -20.17 26.10 17.01
C TYR A 142 -19.46 25.16 16.01
N THR A 143 -19.95 24.96 14.79
CA THR A 143 -19.15 24.22 13.80
C THR A 143 -17.94 25.10 13.49
N PRO A 144 -16.70 24.61 13.63
CA PRO A 144 -15.55 25.52 13.67
C PRO A 144 -15.33 26.23 12.34
N TRP A 145 -15.69 25.62 11.21
CA TRP A 145 -15.62 26.24 9.88
C TRP A 145 -16.52 27.47 9.71
N THR A 146 -17.69 27.55 10.37
CA THR A 146 -18.52 28.77 10.28
C THR A 146 -17.93 29.93 11.08
N THR A 147 -17.08 29.61 12.06
CA THR A 147 -16.48 30.59 12.97
C THR A 147 -15.07 30.99 12.52
N ASN A 148 -14.34 30.06 11.90
CA ASN A 148 -13.00 30.22 11.36
C ASN A 148 -12.88 29.56 9.98
N PRO A 149 -13.60 30.05 8.95
CA PRO A 149 -13.61 29.43 7.62
C PRO A 149 -12.22 29.37 6.97
N GLN A 150 -11.30 30.26 7.36
CA GLN A 150 -9.92 30.27 6.88
C GLN A 150 -9.13 29.00 7.22
N TYR A 151 -9.55 28.23 8.23
CA TYR A 151 -8.90 26.98 8.61
C TYR A 151 -9.48 25.77 7.88
N TYR A 152 -10.51 25.96 7.06
CA TYR A 152 -11.22 24.89 6.37
C TYR A 152 -11.27 25.16 4.86
N PRO A 153 -10.13 25.21 4.15
CA PRO A 153 -10.14 25.36 2.70
C PRO A 153 -10.99 24.28 2.03
N VAL A 154 -11.72 24.69 0.99
CA VAL A 154 -12.43 23.78 0.09
C VAL A 154 -11.41 23.13 -0.83
N ILE A 155 -11.38 21.80 -0.85
CA ILE A 155 -10.48 21.00 -1.70
C ILE A 155 -11.22 20.34 -2.87
N GLY A 156 -12.54 20.23 -2.77
CA GLY A 156 -13.38 19.61 -3.80
C GLY A 156 -14.77 20.23 -3.83
N CYS A 157 -15.30 20.44 -5.03
CA CYS A 157 -16.55 21.16 -5.22
C CYS A 157 -17.30 20.68 -6.46
N THR A 158 -18.53 20.22 -6.26
CA THR A 158 -19.49 19.86 -7.29
C THR A 158 -20.79 20.67 -7.09
N ASP A 159 -21.79 20.48 -7.95
CA ASP A 159 -23.11 21.12 -7.79
C ASP A 159 -23.84 20.69 -6.49
N GLU A 160 -23.58 19.47 -6.02
CA GLU A 160 -24.32 18.82 -4.92
C GLU A 160 -23.46 18.49 -3.69
N TRP A 161 -22.13 18.53 -3.81
CA TRP A 161 -21.19 18.11 -2.77
C TRP A 161 -20.00 19.05 -2.66
N MET A 162 -19.54 19.27 -1.44
CA MET A 162 -18.36 20.06 -1.11
C MET A 162 -17.49 19.28 -0.13
N SER A 163 -16.18 19.33 -0.33
CA SER A 163 -15.18 18.73 0.54
C SER A 163 -14.21 19.78 1.05
N MET A 164 -13.90 19.72 2.34
CA MET A 164 -13.02 20.66 3.04
C MET A 164 -12.03 19.90 3.92
N GLU A 165 -10.87 20.48 4.19
CA GLU A 165 -9.88 19.91 5.10
C GLU A 165 -9.50 20.91 6.20
N LEU A 166 -9.13 20.43 7.40
CA LEU A 166 -8.58 21.31 8.44
C LEU A 166 -7.10 21.56 8.16
N THR A 167 -6.69 22.82 8.04
CA THR A 167 -5.26 23.17 7.89
C THR A 167 -4.46 22.82 9.15
N GLU A 168 -3.14 22.66 9.02
CA GLU A 168 -2.25 22.43 10.17
C GLU A 168 -2.32 23.56 11.21
N GLU A 169 -2.43 24.81 10.75
CA GLU A 169 -2.61 25.96 11.64
C GLU A 169 -3.96 25.90 12.37
N GLY A 170 -5.01 25.49 11.66
CA GLY A 170 -6.32 25.26 12.26
C GLY A 170 -6.29 24.17 13.31
N TYR A 171 -5.64 23.05 13.02
CA TYR A 171 -5.42 21.95 13.96
C TYR A 171 -4.66 22.41 15.22
N ALA A 172 -3.57 23.18 15.05
CA ALA A 172 -2.79 23.71 16.16
C ALA A 172 -3.60 24.67 17.06
N VAL A 173 -4.55 25.40 16.49
CA VAL A 173 -5.42 26.35 17.22
C VAL A 173 -6.60 25.65 17.90
N GLU A 174 -7.21 24.67 17.23
CA GLU A 174 -8.38 23.98 17.76
C GLU A 174 -8.05 22.92 18.81
N GLY A 175 -6.83 22.38 18.79
CA GLY A 175 -6.33 21.45 19.82
C GLY A 175 -7.16 20.17 19.95
N LYS A 176 -7.88 19.79 18.90
CA LYS A 176 -8.74 18.59 18.88
C LYS A 176 -7.93 17.35 18.56
N ASP A 177 -8.21 16.27 19.26
CA ASP A 177 -7.63 14.96 18.97
C ASP A 177 -8.09 14.48 17.58
N GLY A 178 -7.15 14.12 16.70
CA GLY A 178 -7.41 13.65 15.33
C GLY A 178 -7.82 14.72 14.29
N GLY A 179 -7.71 16.02 14.61
CA GLY A 179 -8.37 17.11 13.88
C GLY A 179 -7.96 17.38 12.42
N ASN A 180 -6.86 16.85 11.90
CA ASN A 180 -6.43 16.97 10.50
C ASN A 180 -6.46 15.64 9.73
N ALA A 181 -7.08 14.60 10.30
CA ALA A 181 -7.13 13.27 9.69
C ALA A 181 -8.27 13.08 8.68
N TRP A 182 -9.12 14.10 8.50
CA TRP A 182 -10.42 13.96 7.85
C TRP A 182 -10.64 15.01 6.75
N PHE A 183 -11.29 14.59 5.68
CA PHE A 183 -12.03 15.41 4.74
C PHE A 183 -13.46 15.60 5.23
N TYR A 184 -13.87 16.83 5.50
CA TYR A 184 -15.24 17.16 5.89
C TYR A 184 -16.11 17.34 4.65
N ILE A 185 -17.18 16.55 4.55
CA ILE A 185 -18.04 16.52 3.37
C ILE A 185 -19.41 17.14 3.69
N ALA A 186 -19.80 18.14 2.90
CA ALA A 186 -21.12 18.76 2.94
C ALA A 186 -21.92 18.41 1.68
N GLN A 187 -23.21 18.15 1.87
CA GLN A 187 -24.17 17.92 0.78
C GLN A 187 -25.08 19.13 0.62
N ARG A 188 -25.45 19.45 -0.62
CA ARG A 188 -26.44 20.48 -0.91
C ARG A 188 -27.85 19.91 -0.81
N VAL A 189 -28.61 20.36 0.19
CA VAL A 189 -30.01 19.95 0.42
C VAL A 189 -30.89 21.19 0.40
N ASN A 190 -31.87 21.23 -0.51
CA ASN A 190 -32.77 22.39 -0.71
C ASN A 190 -32.04 23.73 -0.92
N GLY A 191 -30.88 23.68 -1.57
CA GLY A 191 -30.06 24.87 -1.86
C GLY A 191 -29.15 25.32 -0.72
N GLN A 192 -29.17 24.65 0.43
CA GLN A 192 -28.28 24.91 1.56
C GLN A 192 -27.23 23.79 1.70
N TRP A 193 -26.00 24.13 2.08
CA TRP A 193 -24.96 23.16 2.38
C TRP A 193 -25.19 22.58 3.79
N VAL A 194 -25.24 21.27 3.92
CA VAL A 194 -25.52 20.56 5.18
C VAL A 194 -24.46 19.48 5.41
N ILE A 195 -24.04 19.32 6.67
CA ILE A 195 -23.18 18.22 7.11
C ILE A 195 -23.98 17.35 8.08
N ASP A 196 -24.08 16.06 7.78
CA ASP A 196 -24.65 15.08 8.69
C ASP A 196 -23.59 14.64 9.71
N LEU A 197 -23.80 14.97 11.00
CA LEU A 197 -22.91 14.59 12.09
C LEU A 197 -23.21 13.18 12.64
N ASP A 198 -24.41 12.64 12.41
CA ASP A 198 -24.79 11.30 12.87
C ASP A 198 -24.16 10.21 12.00
N THR A 199 -23.90 10.52 10.72
CA THR A 199 -23.16 9.65 9.78
C THR A 199 -21.65 9.96 9.76
N TYR A 200 -21.18 10.90 10.59
CA TYR A 200 -19.84 11.50 10.52
C TYR A 200 -19.50 11.88 9.08
N GLY A 201 -19.99 13.03 8.59
CA GLY A 201 -19.62 13.65 7.30
C GLY A 201 -18.13 14.03 7.21
N ALA A 202 -17.27 13.06 7.47
CA ALA A 202 -15.84 13.11 7.64
C ALA A 202 -15.26 11.80 7.07
N ILE A 203 -14.51 11.89 5.98
CA ILE A 203 -13.85 10.76 5.33
C ILE A 203 -12.36 10.82 5.67
N LEU A 204 -11.73 9.69 6.03
CA LEU A 204 -10.29 9.68 6.31
C LEU A 204 -9.47 10.18 5.13
N ARG A 205 -8.44 10.98 5.39
CA ARG A 205 -7.50 11.40 4.35
C ARG A 205 -6.70 10.20 3.83
N TRP A 206 -6.29 10.29 2.56
CA TRP A 206 -5.52 9.25 1.88
C TRP A 206 -4.34 8.73 2.71
N GLU A 207 -3.61 9.64 3.36
CA GLU A 207 -2.42 9.30 4.16
C GLU A 207 -2.70 8.30 5.29
N PHE A 208 -3.92 8.28 5.83
CA PHE A 208 -4.34 7.34 6.88
C PHE A 208 -4.83 6.00 6.32
N LEU A 209 -5.06 5.90 5.01
CA LEU A 209 -5.45 4.67 4.32
C LEU A 209 -4.24 3.92 3.75
N MET A 210 -3.07 4.57 3.63
CA MET A 210 -1.88 3.98 2.99
C MET A 210 -1.30 2.77 3.74
N GLU A 211 -1.58 2.64 5.03
CA GLU A 211 -1.06 1.57 5.89
C GLU A 211 -2.14 0.56 6.33
N ASP A 212 -3.37 0.69 5.83
CA ASP A 212 -4.47 -0.19 6.24
C ASP A 212 -4.36 -1.55 5.53
N PRO A 213 -4.30 -2.67 6.29
CA PRO A 213 -4.12 -4.00 5.71
C PRO A 213 -5.37 -4.55 4.99
N ASN A 214 -6.53 -3.89 5.07
CA ASN A 214 -7.81 -4.44 4.61
C ASN A 214 -8.12 -4.15 3.13
N GLY A 215 -7.30 -3.36 2.43
CA GLY A 215 -7.50 -3.06 1.01
C GLY A 215 -6.55 -1.98 0.51
N THR A 216 -6.60 -1.69 -0.80
CA THR A 216 -5.89 -0.54 -1.36
C THR A 216 -6.51 0.77 -0.87
N PRO A 217 -5.74 1.88 -0.81
CA PRO A 217 -6.32 3.18 -0.43
C PRO A 217 -7.52 3.57 -1.28
N GLN A 218 -7.50 3.25 -2.58
CA GLN A 218 -8.62 3.48 -3.49
C GLN A 218 -9.87 2.68 -3.09
N GLU A 219 -9.74 1.37 -2.87
CA GLU A 219 -10.87 0.52 -2.46
C GLU A 219 -11.43 0.95 -1.11
N LEU A 220 -10.54 1.27 -0.16
CA LEU A 220 -10.94 1.74 1.16
C LEU A 220 -11.65 3.10 1.07
N MET A 221 -11.17 4.01 0.24
CA MET A 221 -11.83 5.29 0.01
C MET A 221 -13.20 5.11 -0.66
N ASP A 222 -13.30 4.28 -1.69
CA ASP A 222 -14.56 3.96 -2.35
C ASP A 222 -15.58 3.38 -1.34
N GLN A 223 -15.13 2.50 -0.44
CA GLN A 223 -15.97 1.98 0.64
C GLN A 223 -16.47 3.09 1.57
N ARG A 224 -15.62 4.05 1.96
CA ARG A 224 -16.05 5.20 2.79
C ARG A 224 -17.07 6.07 2.08
N PHE A 225 -16.91 6.29 0.78
CA PHE A 225 -17.89 7.02 -0.04
C PHE A 225 -19.24 6.29 -0.04
N ILE A 226 -19.25 4.98 -0.26
CA ILE A 226 -20.47 4.16 -0.23
C ILE A 226 -21.14 4.21 1.14
N GLU A 227 -20.37 4.05 2.23
CA GLU A 227 -20.88 4.09 3.61
C GLU A 227 -21.48 5.46 3.95
N ALA A 228 -20.89 6.55 3.44
CA ALA A 228 -21.39 7.91 3.59
C ALA A 228 -22.54 8.25 2.62
N GLY A 229 -22.93 7.33 1.72
CA GLY A 229 -23.96 7.58 0.70
C GLY A 229 -23.55 8.55 -0.41
N ILE A 230 -22.25 8.76 -0.60
CA ILE A 230 -21.68 9.63 -1.63
C ILE A 230 -21.38 8.79 -2.88
N PRO A 231 -21.76 9.25 -4.09
CA PRO A 231 -21.40 8.55 -5.32
C PRO A 231 -19.88 8.44 -5.49
N VAL A 232 -19.38 7.23 -5.73
CA VAL A 232 -17.93 6.92 -5.82
C VAL A 232 -17.26 7.65 -6.99
N GLU A 233 -18.00 7.91 -8.06
CA GLU A 233 -17.53 8.68 -9.21
C GLU A 233 -17.10 10.12 -8.87
N LEU A 234 -17.58 10.66 -7.74
CA LEU A 234 -17.19 11.98 -7.25
C LEU A 234 -15.90 11.96 -6.42
N ARG A 235 -15.33 10.78 -6.14
CA ARG A 235 -14.16 10.65 -5.27
C ARG A 235 -13.00 11.54 -5.70
N GLU A 236 -12.61 11.46 -6.96
CA GLU A 236 -11.48 12.25 -7.46
C GLU A 236 -11.76 13.76 -7.39
N GLU A 237 -13.00 14.19 -7.64
CA GLU A 237 -13.40 15.60 -7.58
C GLU A 237 -13.50 16.13 -6.14
N LEU A 238 -13.85 15.27 -5.18
CA LEU A 238 -14.05 15.65 -3.78
C LEU A 238 -12.79 15.49 -2.92
N VAL A 239 -11.98 14.47 -3.15
CA VAL A 239 -10.82 14.15 -2.31
C VAL A 239 -9.51 14.00 -3.08
N GLY A 240 -9.52 14.24 -4.40
CA GLY A 240 -8.35 14.09 -5.27
C GLY A 240 -8.11 12.65 -5.73
N ALA A 241 -7.13 12.47 -6.62
CA ALA A 241 -6.85 11.19 -7.29
C ALA A 241 -6.44 10.04 -6.34
N GLY A 242 -5.94 10.37 -5.14
CA GLY A 242 -5.35 9.42 -4.20
C GLY A 242 -3.91 9.05 -4.55
N PRO A 243 -3.27 8.20 -3.73
CA PRO A 243 -1.87 7.85 -3.90
C PRO A 243 -1.69 6.97 -5.14
N THR A 244 -0.67 7.29 -5.93
CA THR A 244 -0.22 6.49 -7.07
C THR A 244 0.47 5.20 -6.60
N ALA A 245 0.61 4.22 -7.49
CA ALA A 245 1.29 2.96 -7.17
C ALA A 245 2.73 3.17 -6.66
N ASP A 246 3.45 4.18 -7.17
CA ASP A 246 4.80 4.52 -6.71
C ASP A 246 4.81 5.16 -5.32
N GLU A 247 3.73 5.80 -4.88
CA GLU A 247 3.58 6.32 -3.52
C GLU A 247 3.23 5.22 -2.52
N LEU A 248 2.81 4.05 -3.00
CA LEU A 248 2.48 2.87 -2.18
C LEU A 248 3.65 1.90 -1.98
N VAL A 249 4.87 2.35 -2.28
CA VAL A 249 6.09 1.58 -2.03
C VAL A 249 7.11 2.40 -1.25
N ARG A 250 7.91 1.73 -0.43
CA ARG A 250 9.07 2.33 0.25
C ARG A 250 10.37 1.77 -0.30
N GLY A 251 11.34 2.65 -0.54
CA GLY A 251 12.71 2.26 -0.86
C GLY A 251 13.45 1.76 0.37
N LEU A 252 14.27 0.73 0.19
CA LEU A 252 15.13 0.11 1.19
C LEU A 252 16.53 -0.08 0.62
N ASP A 253 17.53 0.25 1.44
CA ASP A 253 18.93 -0.05 1.17
C ASP A 253 19.35 -1.24 2.04
N ALA A 254 19.98 -2.24 1.40
CA ALA A 254 20.52 -3.43 2.03
C ALA A 254 22.02 -3.53 1.74
N PRO A 255 22.85 -2.73 2.41
CA PRO A 255 24.29 -2.66 2.14
C PRO A 255 25.02 -3.99 2.35
N GLU A 256 24.55 -4.85 3.25
CA GLU A 256 25.07 -6.20 3.49
C GLU A 256 24.83 -7.16 2.33
N LEU A 257 23.74 -6.97 1.58
CA LEU A 257 23.44 -7.71 0.35
C LEU A 257 24.00 -7.00 -0.89
N GLY A 258 24.45 -5.75 -0.76
CA GLY A 258 24.86 -4.89 -1.87
C GLY A 258 23.70 -4.55 -2.80
N LEU A 259 22.51 -4.32 -2.24
CA LEU A 259 21.27 -4.06 -2.97
C LEU A 259 20.56 -2.79 -2.49
N SER A 260 19.79 -2.17 -3.37
CA SER A 260 18.62 -1.38 -3.01
C SER A 260 17.39 -1.91 -3.75
N TYR A 261 16.22 -1.79 -3.13
CA TYR A 261 14.96 -2.31 -3.66
C TYR A 261 13.78 -1.55 -3.05
N ARG A 262 12.57 -1.76 -3.60
CA ARG A 262 11.32 -1.19 -3.09
C ARG A 262 10.40 -2.31 -2.64
N ILE A 263 9.65 -2.10 -1.55
CA ILE A 263 8.57 -3.00 -1.11
C ILE A 263 7.27 -2.23 -0.89
N PRO A 264 6.10 -2.90 -0.96
CA PRO A 264 4.82 -2.26 -0.63
C PRO A 264 4.82 -1.62 0.76
N LEU A 265 4.09 -0.52 0.92
CA LEU A 265 3.76 0.03 2.23
C LEU A 265 3.00 -1.04 3.06
N GLY A 266 3.24 -1.05 4.37
CA GLY A 266 2.70 -2.06 5.27
C GLY A 266 3.45 -3.41 5.30
N TRP A 267 4.23 -3.77 4.28
CA TRP A 267 5.06 -4.98 4.31
C TRP A 267 6.25 -4.82 5.27
N GLY A 268 6.72 -5.91 5.84
CA GLY A 268 7.84 -6.01 6.77
C GLY A 268 9.05 -6.72 6.18
N ILE A 269 10.18 -6.61 6.89
CA ILE A 269 11.37 -7.42 6.65
C ILE A 269 11.81 -8.09 7.96
N VAL A 270 12.31 -9.31 7.88
CA VAL A 270 12.92 -10.04 9.00
C VAL A 270 14.28 -10.58 8.55
N ASP A 271 15.32 -10.22 9.28
CA ASP A 271 16.69 -10.67 9.01
C ASP A 271 16.80 -12.20 9.13
N VAL A 272 17.46 -12.81 8.14
CA VAL A 272 17.88 -14.21 8.16
C VAL A 272 19.37 -14.31 7.83
N ALA A 273 19.97 -15.50 8.03
CA ALA A 273 21.42 -15.67 7.98
C ALA A 273 22.09 -15.10 6.72
N ASP A 274 21.42 -15.18 5.56
CA ASP A 274 21.97 -14.79 4.26
C ASP A 274 20.98 -13.93 3.43
N GLY A 275 20.10 -13.18 4.10
CA GLY A 275 19.08 -12.38 3.42
C GLY A 275 17.99 -11.80 4.32
N TYR A 276 16.85 -11.50 3.71
CA TYR A 276 15.65 -11.06 4.41
C TYR A 276 14.44 -11.87 4.00
N ASN A 277 13.64 -12.27 4.99
CA ASN A 277 12.27 -12.66 4.75
C ASN A 277 11.42 -11.40 4.54
N LEU A 278 10.70 -11.36 3.43
CA LEU A 278 9.66 -10.37 3.17
C LEU A 278 8.37 -10.85 3.83
N VAL A 279 7.75 -9.95 4.59
CA VAL A 279 6.57 -10.25 5.40
C VAL A 279 5.41 -9.39 4.91
N ASP A 280 4.25 -9.99 4.66
CA ASP A 280 3.05 -9.26 4.26
C ASP A 280 2.43 -8.45 5.42
N THR A 281 1.32 -7.76 5.15
CA THR A 281 0.59 -6.96 6.15
C THR A 281 -0.04 -7.81 7.27
N THR A 282 -0.15 -9.12 7.08
CA THR A 282 -0.71 -10.06 8.07
C THR A 282 0.37 -10.71 8.94
N GLY A 283 1.64 -10.51 8.62
CA GLY A 283 2.78 -11.09 9.34
C GLY A 283 3.28 -12.41 8.75
N ASN A 284 2.80 -12.84 7.58
CA ASN A 284 3.25 -14.06 6.93
C ASN A 284 4.50 -13.81 6.07
N VAL A 285 5.44 -14.76 6.10
CA VAL A 285 6.58 -14.74 5.18
C VAL A 285 6.10 -15.17 3.80
N VAL A 286 6.25 -14.30 2.81
CA VAL A 286 5.80 -14.53 1.42
C VAL A 286 6.97 -14.84 0.47
N SER A 287 8.16 -14.34 0.78
CA SER A 287 9.35 -14.55 -0.04
C SER A 287 10.63 -14.28 0.75
N THR A 288 11.76 -14.82 0.30
CA THR A 288 13.09 -14.55 0.83
C THR A 288 13.93 -13.87 -0.25
N LEU A 289 14.48 -12.70 0.08
CA LEU A 289 15.48 -11.99 -0.73
C LEU A 289 16.88 -12.32 -0.22
N MET A 290 17.73 -12.84 -1.10
CA MET A 290 19.11 -13.23 -0.79
C MET A 290 20.03 -12.80 -1.92
N ARG A 291 21.25 -12.38 -1.58
CA ARG A 291 22.31 -12.19 -2.57
C ARG A 291 23.67 -12.60 -2.03
N SER A 292 24.44 -13.26 -2.89
CA SER A 292 25.88 -13.44 -2.75
C SER A 292 26.59 -12.84 -3.96
N ARG A 293 27.76 -12.23 -3.74
CA ARG A 293 28.65 -11.76 -4.82
C ARG A 293 29.24 -12.92 -5.62
N GLU A 294 29.29 -14.11 -5.03
CA GLU A 294 29.74 -15.30 -5.71
C GLU A 294 28.61 -15.84 -6.59
N SER A 295 28.93 -16.15 -7.84
CA SER A 295 28.04 -16.88 -8.74
C SER A 295 28.30 -18.37 -8.60
N GLY A 296 27.25 -19.18 -8.69
CA GLY A 296 27.37 -20.63 -8.65
C GLY A 296 26.14 -21.25 -8.04
N ILE A 297 25.49 -22.11 -8.81
CA ILE A 297 24.40 -22.95 -8.32
C ILE A 297 24.91 -24.38 -8.47
N GLY A 298 25.13 -25.03 -7.33
CA GLY A 298 25.65 -26.39 -7.25
C GLY A 298 24.62 -27.36 -6.70
N GLY A 299 24.65 -28.59 -7.17
CA GLY A 299 23.78 -29.65 -6.69
C GLY A 299 23.39 -30.58 -7.84
N ALA A 300 23.42 -31.87 -7.59
CA ALA A 300 22.85 -32.87 -8.48
C ALA A 300 21.75 -33.59 -7.71
N CYS A 301 20.64 -33.82 -8.38
CA CYS A 301 19.65 -34.78 -7.95
C CYS A 301 20.00 -36.16 -8.52
N SER A 302 19.46 -37.22 -7.93
CA SER A 302 19.58 -38.59 -8.46
C SER A 302 18.24 -39.20 -8.85
N GLU A 303 17.16 -38.48 -8.55
CA GLU A 303 15.78 -38.89 -8.73
C GLU A 303 15.36 -38.79 -10.22
N PRO A 304 14.35 -39.58 -10.63
CA PRO A 304 13.82 -39.47 -11.98
C PRO A 304 13.31 -38.05 -12.27
N PRO A 305 13.56 -37.53 -13.49
CA PRO A 305 13.06 -36.23 -13.88
C PRO A 305 11.53 -36.26 -14.00
N VAL A 306 10.91 -35.15 -13.60
CA VAL A 306 9.48 -34.90 -13.63
C VAL A 306 9.24 -33.67 -14.52
N PRO A 307 8.17 -33.64 -15.32
CA PRO A 307 7.81 -32.44 -16.07
C PRO A 307 7.58 -31.25 -15.15
N TRP A 308 8.08 -30.09 -15.55
CA TRP A 308 7.79 -28.81 -14.92
C TRP A 308 7.48 -27.76 -15.96
N ARG A 309 6.73 -26.75 -15.55
CA ARG A 309 6.42 -25.58 -16.36
C ARG A 309 6.25 -24.34 -15.51
N GLU A 310 6.33 -23.21 -16.19
CA GLU A 310 5.84 -21.95 -15.66
C GLU A 310 4.35 -21.80 -15.88
N VAL A 311 3.70 -21.26 -14.86
CA VAL A 311 2.28 -20.93 -14.88
C VAL A 311 2.09 -19.48 -15.37
N ARG A 312 2.90 -18.55 -14.84
CA ARG A 312 2.99 -17.15 -15.25
C ARG A 312 4.42 -16.67 -15.04
N SER A 313 4.84 -15.72 -15.86
CA SER A 313 6.07 -14.95 -15.64
C SER A 313 5.86 -13.49 -15.96
N VAL A 314 6.44 -12.60 -15.17
CA VAL A 314 6.51 -11.16 -15.41
C VAL A 314 7.96 -10.81 -15.77
N PRO A 315 8.22 -10.16 -16.92
CA PRO A 315 9.56 -9.72 -17.25
C PRO A 315 10.01 -8.64 -16.26
N VAL A 316 11.26 -8.74 -15.80
CA VAL A 316 11.86 -7.76 -14.88
C VAL A 316 13.28 -7.41 -15.31
N SER A 317 13.77 -6.25 -14.92
CA SER A 317 15.15 -5.81 -15.16
C SER A 317 15.89 -5.64 -13.84
N ILE A 318 17.04 -6.33 -13.70
CA ILE A 318 17.92 -6.13 -12.55
C ILE A 318 18.99 -5.13 -12.94
N ASP A 319 18.99 -3.95 -12.34
CA ASP A 319 19.99 -2.93 -12.61
C ASP A 319 21.30 -3.27 -11.93
N THR A 320 22.40 -3.24 -12.69
CA THR A 320 23.76 -3.50 -12.17
C THR A 320 24.72 -2.40 -12.62
N PRO A 321 25.88 -2.24 -11.96
CA PRO A 321 26.91 -1.30 -12.40
C PRO A 321 27.40 -1.56 -13.84
N SER A 322 27.25 -2.80 -14.33
CA SER A 322 27.63 -3.20 -15.70
C SER A 322 26.53 -3.05 -16.74
N GLY A 323 25.33 -2.63 -16.32
CA GLY A 323 24.12 -2.53 -17.14
C GLY A 323 23.00 -3.47 -16.66
N PRO A 324 21.79 -3.31 -17.21
CA PRO A 324 20.63 -4.10 -16.81
C PRO A 324 20.79 -5.57 -17.24
N VAL A 325 20.36 -6.48 -16.37
CA VAL A 325 20.26 -7.92 -16.64
C VAL A 325 18.80 -8.31 -16.77
N SER A 326 18.42 -8.78 -17.96
CA SER A 326 17.05 -9.20 -18.24
C SER A 326 16.72 -10.50 -17.52
N ALA A 327 15.66 -10.47 -16.73
CA ALA A 327 15.17 -11.58 -15.93
C ALA A 327 13.65 -11.68 -16.03
N ARG A 328 13.09 -12.61 -15.25
CA ARG A 328 11.64 -12.68 -15.01
C ARG A 328 11.38 -13.22 -13.62
N PHE A 329 10.29 -12.75 -13.03
CA PHE A 329 9.73 -13.32 -11.81
C PHE A 329 8.60 -14.27 -12.22
N ALA A 330 8.70 -15.55 -11.86
CA ALA A 330 7.83 -16.59 -12.39
C ALA A 330 7.33 -17.55 -11.32
N VAL A 331 6.10 -18.05 -11.49
CA VAL A 331 5.60 -19.22 -10.75
C VAL A 331 5.93 -20.47 -11.56
N ARG A 332 6.74 -21.36 -10.98
CA ARG A 332 7.10 -22.66 -11.58
C ARG A 332 6.49 -23.79 -10.78
N VAL A 333 5.99 -24.80 -11.49
CA VAL A 333 5.34 -25.98 -10.91
C VAL A 333 5.89 -27.27 -11.50
N PHE A 334 6.02 -28.30 -10.67
CA PHE A 334 6.26 -29.69 -11.09
C PHE A 334 4.94 -30.46 -11.14
N GLU A 335 4.69 -31.15 -12.25
CA GLU A 335 3.50 -32.00 -12.44
C GLU A 335 3.81 -33.45 -12.07
N GLY A 336 4.10 -33.68 -10.78
CA GLY A 336 4.46 -35.00 -10.25
C GLY A 336 3.25 -35.75 -9.67
N LYS A 337 3.52 -36.54 -8.62
CA LYS A 337 2.45 -37.13 -7.78
C LYS A 337 1.62 -36.06 -7.06
N GLN A 338 2.26 -34.94 -6.77
CA GLN A 338 1.66 -33.72 -6.26
C GLN A 338 2.09 -32.56 -7.16
N LEU A 339 1.24 -31.55 -7.24
CA LEU A 339 1.57 -30.29 -7.90
C LEU A 339 2.27 -29.41 -6.88
N VAL A 340 3.59 -29.30 -6.96
CA VAL A 340 4.37 -28.42 -6.11
C VAL A 340 4.93 -27.27 -6.92
N GLY A 341 4.96 -26.07 -6.34
CA GLY A 341 5.49 -24.91 -7.02
C GLY A 341 6.09 -23.87 -6.12
N ALA A 342 6.76 -22.92 -6.75
CA ALA A 342 7.36 -21.78 -6.09
C ALA A 342 7.40 -20.60 -7.04
N SER A 343 7.26 -19.39 -6.49
CA SER A 343 7.55 -18.16 -7.21
C SER A 343 8.99 -17.76 -6.99
N GLY A 344 9.69 -17.33 -8.03
CA GLY A 344 10.96 -16.65 -7.84
C GLY A 344 11.63 -16.12 -9.11
N LEU A 345 12.79 -15.50 -8.91
CA LEU A 345 13.63 -14.96 -9.98
C LEU A 345 14.27 -16.06 -10.82
N VAL A 346 14.23 -15.88 -12.14
CA VAL A 346 14.95 -16.71 -13.12
C VAL A 346 15.49 -15.83 -14.25
N LEU A 347 16.51 -16.30 -14.97
CA LEU A 347 17.01 -15.56 -16.12
C LEU A 347 15.98 -15.54 -17.25
N SER A 348 15.97 -14.46 -18.03
CA SER A 348 15.16 -14.36 -19.25
C SER A 348 15.49 -15.44 -20.29
N THR A 349 16.71 -15.96 -20.25
CA THR A 349 17.19 -17.02 -21.16
C THR A 349 16.90 -18.43 -20.67
N ASP A 350 16.49 -18.59 -19.40
CA ASP A 350 16.17 -19.91 -18.86
C ASP A 350 14.91 -20.47 -19.52
N PRO A 351 14.83 -21.79 -19.73
CA PRO A 351 13.64 -22.41 -20.31
C PRO A 351 12.39 -22.12 -19.45
N THR A 352 11.22 -22.10 -20.08
CA THR A 352 9.93 -21.90 -19.39
C THR A 352 9.24 -23.20 -19.00
N SER A 353 9.75 -24.32 -19.50
CA SER A 353 9.29 -25.67 -19.19
C SER A 353 10.38 -26.68 -19.51
N GLY A 354 10.26 -27.88 -18.96
CA GLY A 354 11.19 -28.97 -19.24
C GLY A 354 10.91 -30.18 -18.37
N GLU A 355 11.91 -31.05 -18.29
CA GLU A 355 11.91 -32.17 -17.35
C GLU A 355 13.11 -32.02 -16.43
N GLY A 356 12.88 -32.26 -15.14
CA GLY A 356 13.91 -32.13 -14.13
C GLY A 356 13.47 -32.77 -12.83
N CYS A 357 14.44 -33.14 -12.02
CA CYS A 357 14.22 -33.54 -10.63
C CYS A 357 14.19 -32.35 -9.67
N MET A 358 14.70 -31.20 -10.11
CA MET A 358 14.83 -29.97 -9.32
C MET A 358 15.01 -28.76 -10.25
N VAL A 359 14.60 -27.58 -9.79
CA VAL A 359 14.91 -26.28 -10.42
C VAL A 359 15.30 -25.25 -9.36
N TYR A 360 16.12 -24.27 -9.73
CA TYR A 360 16.55 -23.20 -8.82
C TYR A 360 15.87 -21.88 -9.15
N ASN A 361 15.23 -21.25 -8.16
CA ASN A 361 14.58 -19.94 -8.23
C ASN A 361 15.59 -18.83 -7.89
N ALA A 362 16.64 -18.75 -8.69
CA ALA A 362 17.67 -17.75 -8.56
C ALA A 362 18.30 -17.41 -9.92
N ILE A 363 18.87 -16.21 -10.00
CA ILE A 363 19.75 -15.79 -11.07
C ILE A 363 21.19 -15.98 -10.59
N SER A 364 22.04 -16.59 -11.42
CA SER A 364 23.45 -16.75 -11.13
C SER A 364 24.30 -16.35 -12.33
N THR A 365 24.81 -15.12 -12.34
CA THR A 365 25.67 -14.61 -13.42
C THR A 365 26.86 -13.84 -12.84
N PRO A 366 27.95 -13.65 -13.60
CA PRO A 366 29.07 -12.81 -13.14
C PRO A 366 28.68 -11.36 -12.84
N ALA A 367 27.65 -10.83 -13.51
CA ALA A 367 27.20 -9.45 -13.32
C ALA A 367 26.36 -9.27 -12.04
N VAL A 368 25.61 -10.30 -11.66
CA VAL A 368 24.65 -10.24 -10.53
C VAL A 368 25.21 -10.90 -9.26
N GLY A 369 26.11 -11.87 -9.41
CA GLY A 369 26.37 -12.89 -8.40
C GLY A 369 25.25 -13.93 -8.39
N LEU A 370 24.99 -14.53 -7.23
CA LEU A 370 23.80 -15.33 -6.95
C LEU A 370 22.74 -14.42 -6.31
N LEU A 371 21.63 -14.19 -6.99
CA LEU A 371 20.50 -13.39 -6.50
C LEU A 371 19.24 -14.25 -6.51
N SER A 372 18.51 -14.24 -5.40
CA SER A 372 17.23 -14.91 -5.28
C SER A 372 16.23 -14.00 -4.59
N LEU A 373 15.04 -13.90 -5.19
CA LEU A 373 13.82 -13.48 -4.53
C LEU A 373 12.86 -14.63 -4.78
N THR A 374 12.51 -15.39 -3.74
CA THR A 374 11.75 -16.63 -3.94
C THR A 374 11.03 -17.10 -2.69
N SER A 375 9.91 -17.81 -2.88
CA SER A 375 9.27 -18.57 -1.80
C SER A 375 10.02 -19.88 -1.48
N GLU A 376 10.84 -20.38 -2.41
CA GLU A 376 11.67 -21.57 -2.24
C GLU A 376 12.89 -21.52 -3.15
N PHE A 377 14.11 -21.58 -2.62
CA PHE A 377 15.33 -21.42 -3.43
C PHE A 377 15.53 -22.57 -4.41
N ARG A 378 15.24 -23.80 -3.95
CA ARG A 378 15.50 -25.02 -4.71
C ARG A 378 14.25 -25.86 -4.71
N LEU A 379 13.44 -25.78 -5.76
CA LEU A 379 12.18 -26.50 -5.87
C LEU A 379 12.43 -27.96 -6.33
N SER A 380 11.86 -28.94 -5.62
CA SER A 380 11.90 -30.37 -5.98
C SER A 380 10.58 -31.07 -5.63
N PRO A 381 10.00 -31.89 -6.53
CA PRO A 381 8.79 -32.67 -6.25
C PRO A 381 9.03 -33.91 -5.37
N HIS A 382 10.30 -34.19 -5.03
CA HIS A 382 10.69 -35.36 -4.25
C HIS A 382 10.96 -35.05 -2.77
N GLU A 383 11.07 -33.77 -2.40
CA GLU A 383 11.33 -33.32 -1.03
C GLU A 383 10.04 -32.82 -0.38
N GLU A 384 9.65 -33.40 0.76
CA GLU A 384 8.47 -32.93 1.49
C GLU A 384 8.70 -31.53 2.10
N GLY A 385 7.71 -30.65 1.96
CA GLY A 385 7.78 -29.27 2.45
C GLY A 385 8.63 -28.34 1.58
N ASN A 386 9.08 -28.80 0.41
CA ASN A 386 9.84 -28.01 -0.55
C ASN A 386 8.88 -27.34 -1.55
N GLY A 387 8.55 -26.08 -1.27
CA GLY A 387 7.59 -25.29 -2.05
C GLY A 387 6.12 -25.44 -1.64
N THR A 388 5.26 -24.69 -2.32
CA THR A 388 3.81 -24.66 -2.11
C THR A 388 3.14 -25.84 -2.81
N VAL A 389 2.33 -26.60 -2.09
CA VAL A 389 1.48 -27.64 -2.68
C VAL A 389 0.20 -26.99 -3.18
N PHE A 390 -0.08 -27.14 -4.46
CA PHE A 390 -1.32 -26.69 -5.10
C PHE A 390 -2.28 -27.88 -5.28
N GLU A 391 -3.58 -27.68 -5.05
CA GLU A 391 -4.56 -28.75 -5.29
C GLU A 391 -4.77 -29.00 -6.79
N SER A 392 -4.61 -27.95 -7.61
CA SER A 392 -4.74 -28.00 -9.06
C SER A 392 -3.90 -26.92 -9.76
N ILE A 393 -3.74 -27.06 -11.08
CA ILE A 393 -3.11 -26.02 -11.90
C ILE A 393 -3.90 -24.70 -11.83
N ALA A 394 -5.23 -24.76 -11.70
CA ALA A 394 -6.06 -23.57 -11.57
C ALA A 394 -5.75 -22.79 -10.29
N ASP A 395 -5.37 -23.48 -9.20
CA ASP A 395 -4.96 -22.82 -7.95
C ASP A 395 -3.60 -22.15 -8.10
N ALA A 396 -2.68 -22.79 -8.83
CA ALA A 396 -1.40 -22.18 -9.18
C ALA A 396 -1.58 -20.96 -10.09
N GLU A 397 -2.51 -21.01 -11.04
CA GLU A 397 -2.90 -19.88 -11.89
C GLU A 397 -3.57 -18.77 -11.09
N ALA A 398 -4.41 -19.11 -10.11
CA ALA A 398 -5.04 -18.15 -9.21
C ALA A 398 -4.01 -17.43 -8.33
N TYR A 399 -3.05 -18.17 -7.74
CA TYR A 399 -1.92 -17.58 -7.02
C TYR A 399 -1.09 -16.68 -7.94
N ALA A 400 -0.78 -17.16 -9.14
CA ALA A 400 -0.05 -16.37 -10.12
C ALA A 400 -0.81 -15.11 -10.55
N GLY A 401 -2.14 -15.07 -10.43
CA GLY A 401 -2.99 -13.89 -10.68
C GLY A 401 -3.24 -13.01 -9.46
N SER A 402 -2.60 -13.30 -8.32
CA SER A 402 -2.84 -12.58 -7.06
C SER A 402 -2.07 -11.25 -6.97
N ALA A 403 -2.58 -10.36 -6.13
CA ALA A 403 -1.89 -9.10 -5.78
C ALA A 403 -0.54 -9.36 -5.09
N GLU A 404 -0.40 -10.45 -4.33
CA GLU A 404 0.87 -10.84 -3.70
C GLU A 404 1.94 -11.15 -4.76
N PHE A 405 1.59 -11.94 -5.78
CA PHE A 405 2.52 -12.24 -6.87
C PHE A 405 2.93 -10.98 -7.64
N ASP A 406 1.98 -10.10 -7.93
CA ASP A 406 2.27 -8.84 -8.62
C ASP A 406 3.13 -7.90 -7.77
N ALA A 407 2.92 -7.86 -6.45
CA ALA A 407 3.78 -7.12 -5.53
C ALA A 407 5.22 -7.67 -5.51
N LEU A 408 5.39 -8.99 -5.46
CA LEU A 408 6.71 -9.63 -5.52
C LEU A 408 7.41 -9.40 -6.86
N ALA A 409 6.68 -9.40 -7.97
CA ALA A 409 7.23 -9.03 -9.27
C ALA A 409 7.67 -7.56 -9.32
N GLY A 410 6.89 -6.65 -8.71
CA GLY A 410 7.28 -5.24 -8.56
C GLY A 410 8.52 -5.05 -7.69
N ILE A 411 8.67 -5.83 -6.62
CA ILE A 411 9.88 -5.87 -5.80
C ILE A 411 11.06 -6.33 -6.67
N ALA A 412 10.92 -7.44 -7.39
CA ALA A 412 11.94 -7.96 -8.30
C ALA A 412 12.42 -6.93 -9.33
N ASP A 413 11.51 -6.19 -9.96
CA ASP A 413 11.82 -5.16 -10.96
C ASP A 413 12.45 -3.89 -10.36
N SER A 414 12.37 -3.72 -9.05
CA SER A 414 12.98 -2.59 -8.34
C SER A 414 14.40 -2.85 -7.84
N ILE A 415 14.93 -4.08 -8.01
CA ILE A 415 16.23 -4.46 -7.47
C ILE A 415 17.36 -3.77 -8.25
N ILE A 416 18.20 -3.04 -7.52
CA ILE A 416 19.41 -2.41 -8.01
C ILE A 416 20.60 -2.99 -7.23
N ILE A 417 21.62 -3.46 -7.93
CA ILE A 417 22.91 -3.84 -7.35
C ILE A 417 23.77 -2.61 -7.18
N THR A 418 24.21 -2.35 -5.95
CA THR A 418 24.87 -1.08 -5.59
C THR A 418 26.40 -1.16 -5.53
N ASP A 419 26.99 -2.35 -5.65
CA ASP A 419 28.41 -2.61 -5.36
C ASP A 419 29.21 -3.30 -6.47
#